data_AF-A0ABD3JVJ2-F1
#
_entry.id   AF-A0ABD3JVJ2-F1
#
_cell.length_a   1.000
_cell.length_b   1.000
_cell.length_c   1.000
_cell.angle_alpha   90.00
_cell.angle_beta   90.00
_cell.angle_gamma   90.00
#
_symmetry.space_group_name_H-M   'P 1'
#
loop_
_entity.id
_entity.type
_entity.pdbx_description
1 polymer ?
#
loop_
_entity_poly.entity_id
_entity_poly.type
_entity_poly.pdbx_seq_one_letter_code
_entity_poly.pdbx_strand_id
1 'polypeptide(L)'
;MTPVAATCRAPPPLAGNVYRLRPNSPSSISGPSASAARDRWRPPRREQVPPRLNAGTWLPKPPAAPDPLRPSRSLASARRASRRKGDAVSDAVEGGGSSRRALQIILWAAEAVYILWLFLLPYAPGDPVWAISSETVNSLVGLSLNFFFILPLMNSVGINLINAPVLHPMSEGLFNFVIGWTFMFAPLLFTDLRKDRYKGSLDILWGLQMFLTNTFLIPYMAIRLNEAEQDETPGKLSQLGSVMTNGAPVVGLIGGGVCLISVLWALFGRSDGDFGGIADRLDFLVSYLGSERLAYAFIWDIVLYTVFQPWLIGDNLRNIEDSKTGIVNYLRFVPVVGLIAYLLCFDQDKNYA
;
A
#
# COMPACT_ATOMS: atom_id res chain seq x y z
N MET A 1 -14.50 -54.25 -45.77
CA MET A 1 -14.27 -54.02 -47.21
C MET A 1 -14.47 -52.55 -47.52
N THR A 2 -13.41 -51.76 -47.44
CA THR A 2 -13.22 -50.53 -48.26
C THR A 2 -12.64 -50.97 -49.61
N PRO A 3 -12.71 -50.21 -50.73
CA PRO A 3 -12.58 -48.73 -50.79
C PRO A 3 -13.47 -48.04 -51.86
N VAL A 4 -13.38 -46.71 -51.99
CA VAL A 4 -13.00 -45.97 -53.21
C VAL A 4 -13.15 -44.47 -52.94
N ALA A 5 -12.07 -43.74 -53.22
CA ALA A 5 -11.92 -42.30 -53.12
C ALA A 5 -12.45 -41.59 -54.37
N ALA A 6 -12.94 -40.35 -54.19
CA ALA A 6 -13.12 -39.39 -55.28
C ALA A 6 -12.58 -38.02 -54.84
N THR A 7 -11.43 -37.68 -55.41
CA THR A 7 -10.80 -36.36 -55.48
C THR A 7 -11.40 -35.50 -56.61
N CYS A 8 -11.29 -34.17 -56.45
CA CYS A 8 -11.29 -33.07 -57.45
C CYS A 8 -12.33 -31.98 -57.11
N ARG A 9 -12.12 -30.67 -57.29
CA ARG A 9 -10.96 -29.79 -57.51
C ARG A 9 -11.56 -28.37 -57.45
N ALA A 10 -10.84 -27.39 -56.92
CA ALA A 10 -11.23 -25.98 -56.93
C ALA A 10 -11.21 -25.36 -58.36
N PRO A 11 -12.03 -24.33 -58.65
CA PRO A 11 -11.83 -23.43 -59.78
C PRO A 11 -11.04 -22.15 -59.42
N PRO A 12 -10.46 -21.45 -60.43
CA PRO A 12 -9.33 -20.52 -60.32
C PRO A 12 -9.73 -19.03 -60.25
N PRO A 13 -8.76 -18.10 -60.03
CA PRO A 13 -9.03 -16.67 -59.84
C PRO A 13 -9.11 -15.92 -61.18
N LEU A 14 -9.97 -14.89 -61.24
CA LEU A 14 -10.00 -13.93 -62.34
C LEU A 14 -9.23 -12.66 -61.95
N ALA A 15 -8.15 -12.42 -62.67
CA ALA A 15 -7.39 -11.18 -62.72
C ALA A 15 -7.94 -10.27 -63.83
N GLY A 16 -7.76 -8.96 -63.70
CA GLY A 16 -7.61 -8.10 -64.89
C GLY A 16 -7.95 -6.62 -64.75
N ASN A 17 -6.89 -5.80 -64.91
CA ASN A 17 -6.83 -4.39 -65.34
C ASN A 17 -7.15 -3.31 -64.30
N VAL A 18 -6.17 -2.58 -63.72
CA VAL A 18 -5.10 -1.73 -64.30
C VAL A 18 -5.64 -0.54 -65.10
N TYR A 19 -5.72 0.62 -64.44
CA TYR A 19 -5.24 1.86 -65.04
C TYR A 19 -4.23 2.53 -64.11
N ARG A 20 -3.08 2.80 -64.72
CA ARG A 20 -1.86 3.42 -64.22
C ARG A 20 -2.02 4.93 -64.34
N LEU A 21 -1.67 5.72 -63.31
CA LEU A 21 -1.05 7.04 -63.48
C LEU A 21 -0.19 7.35 -62.23
N ARG A 22 1.03 7.80 -62.51
CA ARG A 22 2.16 8.01 -61.59
C ARG A 22 2.32 9.53 -61.33
N PRO A 23 3.42 9.95 -60.69
CA PRO A 23 3.48 10.70 -59.43
C PRO A 23 3.45 12.23 -59.62
N ASN A 24 3.32 13.00 -58.54
CA ASN A 24 4.02 14.28 -58.41
C ASN A 24 4.10 14.71 -56.94
N SER A 25 5.33 14.90 -56.48
CA SER A 25 5.70 15.57 -55.23
C SER A 25 5.76 17.11 -55.47
N PRO A 26 6.30 17.95 -54.57
CA PRO A 26 5.56 19.05 -53.94
C PRO A 26 6.01 20.45 -54.41
N SER A 27 5.22 21.49 -54.15
CA SER A 27 5.63 22.90 -54.21
C SER A 27 4.82 23.68 -53.16
N SER A 28 5.41 24.21 -52.08
CA SER A 28 6.36 25.32 -51.94
C SER A 28 5.76 26.69 -52.27
N ILE A 29 5.45 27.47 -51.23
CA ILE A 29 5.62 28.93 -51.24
C ILE A 29 6.59 29.28 -50.09
N SER A 30 7.74 29.78 -50.53
CA SER A 30 8.79 30.57 -49.86
C SER A 30 8.25 31.80 -49.12
N GLY A 31 8.83 32.39 -48.06
CA GLY A 31 10.13 32.34 -47.34
C GLY A 31 10.10 33.50 -46.29
N PRO A 32 11.21 34.01 -45.70
CA PRO A 32 12.60 33.54 -45.69
C PRO A 32 13.23 33.31 -44.29
N SER A 33 14.31 32.49 -44.30
CA SER A 33 15.60 32.59 -43.59
C SER A 33 15.87 33.71 -42.57
N ALA A 34 16.74 33.58 -41.57
CA ALA A 34 17.63 32.50 -41.11
C ALA A 34 18.29 32.94 -39.78
N SER A 35 18.79 31.93 -39.05
CA SER A 35 19.99 31.97 -38.20
C SER A 35 20.05 32.93 -37.00
N ALA A 36 20.08 32.37 -35.79
CA ALA A 36 21.33 32.14 -35.03
C ALA A 36 21.05 31.97 -33.53
N ALA A 37 22.07 31.48 -32.83
CA ALA A 37 22.28 31.49 -31.38
C ALA A 37 21.70 30.31 -30.58
N ARG A 38 22.55 29.29 -30.47
CA ARG A 38 22.86 28.62 -29.20
C ARG A 38 22.95 29.66 -28.09
N ASP A 39 22.30 29.44 -26.95
CA ASP A 39 22.99 29.33 -25.65
C ASP A 39 22.03 29.22 -24.46
N ARG A 40 22.24 28.14 -23.69
CA ARG A 40 22.47 28.18 -22.23
C ARG A 40 21.41 28.85 -21.35
N TRP A 41 20.43 28.06 -20.89
CA TRP A 41 19.71 28.37 -19.64
C TRP A 41 20.39 27.68 -18.44
N ARG A 42 20.96 28.50 -17.54
CA ARG A 42 21.39 28.14 -16.19
C ARG A 42 20.29 28.53 -15.18
N PRO A 43 20.17 27.85 -14.03
CA PRO A 43 19.17 28.17 -13.00
C PRO A 43 19.53 29.46 -12.23
N PRO A 44 18.55 30.15 -11.62
CA PRO A 44 18.80 31.36 -10.84
C PRO A 44 19.56 31.06 -9.54
N ARG A 45 20.53 31.93 -9.28
CA ARG A 45 21.51 31.91 -8.19
C ARG A 45 20.96 32.64 -6.97
N ARG A 46 21.18 32.04 -5.79
CA ARG A 46 21.08 32.61 -4.43
C ARG A 46 21.41 34.12 -4.38
N GLU A 47 20.47 34.90 -3.85
CA GLU A 47 20.76 36.24 -3.33
C GLU A 47 21.63 36.13 -2.08
N GLN A 48 22.78 36.81 -2.13
CA GLN A 48 23.67 37.06 -1.01
C GLN A 48 23.40 38.47 -0.50
N VAL A 49 23.08 38.58 0.79
CA VAL A 49 22.95 39.84 1.53
C VAL A 49 24.36 40.36 1.88
N PRO A 50 24.68 41.65 1.70
CA PRO A 50 26.01 42.19 1.98
C PRO A 50 26.24 42.48 3.49
N PRO A 51 27.51 42.54 3.95
CA PRO A 51 27.86 42.64 5.36
C PRO A 51 27.81 44.08 5.87
N ARG A 52 27.38 44.25 7.13
CA ARG A 52 27.52 45.51 7.87
C ARG A 52 28.72 45.46 8.82
N LEU A 53 29.46 46.58 8.81
CA LEU A 53 30.64 46.88 9.60
C LEU A 53 30.38 46.92 11.12
N ASN A 54 31.42 46.53 11.86
CA ASN A 54 31.59 46.64 13.29
C ASN A 54 31.51 48.08 13.81
N ALA A 55 30.86 48.26 14.96
CA ALA A 55 31.21 49.28 15.95
C ALA A 55 31.04 48.65 17.34
N GLY A 56 32.16 48.45 18.03
CA GLY A 56 32.16 47.94 19.40
C GLY A 56 31.76 49.02 20.40
N THR A 57 31.12 48.62 21.49
CA THR A 57 31.41 49.22 22.79
C THR A 57 31.12 48.22 23.90
N TRP A 58 32.13 48.08 24.73
CA TRP A 58 32.26 47.27 25.92
C TRP A 58 31.25 47.67 27.00
N LEU A 59 30.74 46.71 27.77
CA LEU A 59 30.50 46.85 29.22
C LEU A 59 30.42 45.45 29.88
N PRO A 60 31.07 45.24 31.05
CA PRO A 60 31.42 43.92 31.56
C PRO A 60 30.44 43.31 32.56
N LYS A 61 30.57 41.98 32.71
CA LYS A 61 29.95 41.09 33.70
C LYS A 61 30.40 41.44 35.14
N PRO A 62 29.49 41.49 36.13
CA PRO A 62 29.89 41.55 37.54
C PRO A 62 30.24 40.16 38.11
N PRO A 63 31.20 40.09 39.06
CA PRO A 63 31.81 38.85 39.56
C PRO A 63 31.09 38.23 40.76
N ALA A 64 31.36 36.93 40.98
CA ALA A 64 31.10 36.19 42.21
C ALA A 64 32.31 36.25 43.16
N ALA A 65 32.07 36.34 44.48
CA ALA A 65 32.87 35.84 45.62
C ALA A 65 32.49 36.59 46.93
N PRO A 66 32.86 36.12 48.16
CA PRO A 66 33.03 34.75 48.66
C PRO A 66 32.35 34.49 50.03
N ASP A 67 32.18 33.21 50.40
CA ASP A 67 31.94 32.73 51.78
C ASP A 67 33.20 32.91 52.66
N PRO A 68 33.06 33.03 54.00
CA PRO A 68 33.33 31.84 54.83
C PRO A 68 32.52 31.77 56.15
N LEU A 69 32.16 30.55 56.56
CA LEU A 69 32.54 29.95 57.85
C LEU A 69 31.89 28.55 58.00
N ARG A 70 32.73 27.53 58.09
CA ARG A 70 32.43 26.13 58.48
C ARG A 70 33.07 25.92 59.87
N PRO A 71 32.64 24.95 60.69
CA PRO A 71 33.32 23.65 60.61
C PRO A 71 32.53 22.40 61.05
N SER A 72 33.23 21.26 60.89
CA SER A 72 33.04 19.88 61.39
C SER A 72 32.18 18.95 60.51
N ARG A 73 32.76 18.08 59.68
CA ARG A 73 33.49 16.80 59.95
C ARG A 73 32.65 15.78 60.73
N SER A 74 32.13 14.77 60.02
CA SER A 74 32.41 13.37 60.36
C SER A 74 32.27 12.46 59.13
N LEU A 75 33.13 11.45 59.10
CA LEU A 75 33.39 10.54 58.00
C LEU A 75 32.40 9.38 57.93
N ALA A 76 32.32 8.83 56.73
CA ALA A 76 31.60 7.64 56.31
C ALA A 76 31.71 6.41 57.24
N SER A 77 30.66 5.60 57.24
CA SER A 77 30.81 4.15 57.19
C SER A 77 29.65 3.51 56.43
N ALA A 78 30.01 2.79 55.37
CA ALA A 78 29.12 1.96 54.58
C ALA A 78 28.75 0.68 55.36
N ARG A 79 27.50 0.21 55.22
CA ARG A 79 27.17 -1.23 55.16
C ARG A 79 25.73 -1.47 54.70
N ARG A 80 25.66 -1.82 53.41
CA ARG A 80 24.76 -2.78 52.73
C ARG A 80 23.92 -3.67 53.68
N ALA A 81 22.59 -3.60 53.57
CA ALA A 81 21.67 -4.63 54.05
C ALA A 81 20.45 -4.75 53.12
N SER A 82 20.40 -5.86 52.38
CA SER A 82 19.23 -6.69 52.02
C SER A 82 17.90 -5.96 51.77
N ARG A 83 17.45 -5.70 50.53
CA ARG A 83 16.87 -6.66 49.56
C ARG A 83 16.00 -7.76 50.20
N ARG A 84 14.75 -7.41 50.55
CA ARG A 84 13.59 -8.32 50.45
C ARG A 84 12.28 -7.56 50.69
N LYS A 85 11.68 -7.06 49.61
CA LYS A 85 10.22 -6.95 49.45
C LYS A 85 9.91 -6.65 47.99
N GLY A 86 9.82 -7.69 47.18
CA GLY A 86 9.60 -7.58 45.75
C GLY A 86 9.16 -8.91 45.17
N ASP A 87 8.11 -9.52 45.73
CA ASP A 87 7.53 -10.78 45.24
C ASP A 87 5.99 -10.70 45.16
N ALA A 88 5.44 -9.52 44.86
CA ALA A 88 3.99 -9.37 44.65
C ALA A 88 3.63 -8.50 43.43
N VAL A 89 4.61 -8.08 42.63
CA VAL A 89 4.40 -7.23 41.44
C VAL A 89 4.94 -7.89 40.15
N SER A 90 5.66 -9.02 40.24
CA SER A 90 6.19 -9.70 39.05
C SER A 90 5.17 -10.55 38.30
N ASP A 91 4.16 -11.11 38.97
CA ASP A 91 3.20 -12.03 38.33
C ASP A 91 2.22 -11.35 37.37
N ALA A 92 2.02 -10.04 37.48
CA ALA A 92 1.14 -9.29 36.57
C ALA A 92 1.87 -8.79 35.30
N VAL A 93 3.21 -8.77 35.30
CA VAL A 93 4.03 -8.27 34.18
C VAL A 93 4.51 -9.41 33.29
N GLU A 94 4.75 -10.61 33.84
CA GLU A 94 5.22 -11.76 33.05
C GLU A 94 4.17 -12.33 32.08
N GLY A 95 2.88 -12.26 32.42
CA GLY A 95 1.79 -12.80 31.58
C GLY A 95 1.60 -12.06 30.24
N GLY A 96 1.85 -10.75 30.22
CA GLY A 96 1.72 -9.91 29.02
C GLY A 96 2.87 -10.08 28.02
N GLY A 97 4.10 -10.28 28.52
CA GLY A 97 5.27 -10.50 27.68
C GLY A 97 5.28 -11.87 27.01
N SER A 98 4.94 -12.92 27.77
CA SER A 98 4.89 -14.29 27.24
C SER A 98 3.83 -14.45 26.14
N SER A 99 2.62 -13.92 26.36
CA SER A 99 1.53 -13.98 25.38
C SER A 99 1.85 -13.21 24.09
N ARG A 100 2.51 -12.04 24.20
CA ARG A 100 2.95 -11.27 23.02
C ARG A 100 4.03 -12.01 22.22
N ARG A 101 5.00 -12.62 22.90
CA ARG A 101 6.03 -13.45 22.25
C ARG A 101 5.42 -14.68 21.58
N ALA A 102 4.45 -15.33 22.23
CA ALA A 102 3.73 -16.45 21.64
C ALA A 102 2.98 -16.03 20.35
N LEU A 103 2.23 -14.93 20.39
CA LEU A 103 1.55 -14.37 19.21
C LEU A 103 2.53 -14.00 18.10
N GLN A 104 3.67 -13.43 18.45
CA GLN A 104 4.72 -13.09 17.49
C GLN A 104 5.29 -14.35 16.80
N ILE A 105 5.57 -15.41 17.57
CA ILE A 105 6.03 -16.69 17.02
C ILE A 105 4.97 -17.30 16.10
N ILE A 106 3.70 -17.25 16.50
CA ILE A 106 2.59 -17.74 15.69
C ILE A 106 2.50 -16.97 14.37
N LEU A 107 2.65 -15.63 14.38
CA LEU A 107 2.62 -14.83 13.16
C LEU A 107 3.80 -15.13 12.23
N TRP A 108 5.02 -15.28 12.77
CA TRP A 108 6.18 -15.68 11.96
C TRP A 108 6.04 -17.10 11.40
N ALA A 109 5.50 -18.03 12.18
CA ALA A 109 5.21 -19.38 11.71
C ALA A 109 4.12 -19.36 10.62
N ALA A 110 3.07 -18.55 10.80
CA ALA A 110 2.02 -18.36 9.81
C ALA A 110 2.59 -17.78 8.51
N GLU A 111 3.49 -16.79 8.58
CA GLU A 111 4.18 -16.24 7.41
C GLU A 111 5.05 -17.28 6.71
N ALA A 112 5.83 -18.05 7.47
CA ALA A 112 6.69 -19.09 6.89
C ALA A 112 5.85 -20.17 6.19
N VAL A 113 4.74 -20.60 6.82
CA VAL A 113 3.79 -21.54 6.22
C VAL A 113 3.12 -20.92 5.00
N TYR A 114 2.76 -19.64 5.07
CA TYR A 114 2.13 -18.90 3.98
C TYR A 114 3.02 -18.82 2.74
N ILE A 115 4.27 -18.37 2.90
CA ILE A 115 5.24 -18.29 1.81
C ILE A 115 5.51 -19.68 1.22
N LEU A 116 5.72 -20.68 2.09
CA LEU A 116 5.98 -22.04 1.66
C LEU A 116 4.80 -22.61 0.86
N TRP A 117 3.58 -22.48 1.39
CA TRP A 117 2.35 -22.98 0.76
C TRP A 117 2.03 -22.26 -0.54
N LEU A 118 2.03 -20.92 -0.52
CA LEU A 118 1.54 -20.13 -1.64
C LEU A 118 2.61 -19.86 -2.69
N PHE A 119 3.88 -19.69 -2.36
CA PHE A 119 4.87 -19.37 -3.42
C PHE A 119 5.68 -20.57 -3.89
N LEU A 120 5.98 -21.53 -3.00
CA LEU A 120 6.94 -22.60 -3.30
C LEU A 120 6.26 -23.93 -3.63
N LEU A 121 5.21 -24.29 -2.90
CA LEU A 121 4.55 -25.59 -3.06
C LEU A 121 3.53 -25.60 -4.22
N PRO A 122 3.46 -26.72 -4.99
CA PRO A 122 2.50 -26.90 -6.07
C PRO A 122 1.11 -27.33 -5.59
N TYR A 123 0.84 -27.27 -4.28
CA TYR A 123 -0.45 -27.70 -3.70
C TYR A 123 -1.51 -26.61 -3.69
N ALA A 124 -1.11 -25.34 -3.65
CA ALA A 124 -2.06 -24.24 -3.81
C ALA A 124 -2.53 -24.17 -5.28
N PRO A 125 -3.78 -23.73 -5.53
CA PRO A 125 -4.29 -23.46 -6.87
C PRO A 125 -3.35 -22.67 -7.77
N GLY A 126 -3.25 -23.06 -9.04
CA GLY A 126 -2.40 -22.44 -10.07
C GLY A 126 -0.92 -22.80 -10.00
N ASP A 127 -0.10 -22.20 -10.87
CA ASP A 127 1.33 -22.51 -10.98
C ASP A 127 2.16 -21.81 -9.90
N PRO A 128 3.11 -22.49 -9.24
CA PRO A 128 3.99 -21.87 -8.24
C PRO A 128 4.90 -20.80 -8.88
N VAL A 129 5.51 -19.95 -8.07
CA VAL A 129 6.29 -18.79 -8.56
C VAL A 129 7.42 -19.19 -9.50
N TRP A 130 8.04 -20.34 -9.25
CA TRP A 130 9.16 -20.85 -10.06
C TRP A 130 8.70 -21.48 -11.40
N ALA A 131 7.40 -21.71 -11.59
CA ALA A 131 6.82 -22.27 -12.80
C ALA A 131 5.72 -21.37 -13.40
N ILE A 132 5.75 -20.07 -13.10
CA ILE A 132 4.69 -19.15 -13.51
C ILE A 132 4.49 -19.14 -15.03
N SER A 133 3.24 -19.34 -15.46
CA SER A 133 2.89 -19.30 -16.88
C SER A 133 2.85 -17.86 -17.41
N SER A 134 3.09 -17.70 -18.71
CA SER A 134 2.96 -16.40 -19.38
C SER A 134 1.51 -15.87 -19.34
N GLU A 135 0.52 -16.76 -19.23
CA GLU A 135 -0.90 -16.39 -19.13
C GLU A 135 -1.21 -15.72 -17.79
N THR A 136 -0.71 -16.27 -16.68
CA THR A 136 -0.84 -15.66 -15.35
C THR A 136 -0.13 -14.30 -15.30
N VAL A 137 1.05 -14.17 -15.93
CA VAL A 137 1.76 -12.88 -16.03
C VAL A 137 0.98 -11.86 -16.87
N ASN A 138 0.46 -12.26 -18.02
CA ASN A 138 -0.34 -11.38 -18.88
C ASN A 138 -1.63 -10.93 -18.18
N SER A 139 -2.27 -11.84 -17.45
CA SER A 139 -3.41 -11.51 -16.60
C SER A 139 -3.00 -10.50 -15.53
N LEU A 140 -1.94 -10.76 -14.76
CA LEU A 140 -1.44 -9.83 -13.74
C LEU A 140 -1.14 -8.43 -14.31
N VAL A 141 -0.46 -8.36 -15.45
CA VAL A 141 -0.17 -7.09 -16.14
C VAL A 141 -1.47 -6.42 -16.61
N GLY A 142 -2.41 -7.19 -17.17
CA GLY A 142 -3.70 -6.68 -17.60
C GLY A 142 -4.53 -6.10 -16.45
N LEU A 143 -4.59 -6.81 -15.32
CA LEU A 143 -5.26 -6.34 -14.11
C LEU A 143 -4.56 -5.08 -13.56
N SER A 144 -3.23 -5.05 -13.57
CA SER A 144 -2.42 -3.90 -13.14
C SER A 144 -2.60 -2.68 -14.05
N LEU A 145 -2.79 -2.86 -15.36
CA LEU A 145 -3.13 -1.76 -16.28
C LEU A 145 -4.52 -1.20 -16.00
N ASN A 146 -5.44 -2.03 -15.52
CA ASN A 146 -6.79 -1.65 -15.10
C ASN A 146 -6.87 -1.25 -13.62
N PHE A 147 -5.75 -0.83 -13.03
CA PHE A 147 -5.67 -0.34 -11.66
C PHE A 147 -6.67 0.80 -11.38
N PHE A 148 -7.42 0.67 -10.29
CA PHE A 148 -8.49 1.57 -9.85
C PHE A 148 -9.56 1.86 -10.91
N PHE A 149 -9.70 0.96 -11.90
CA PHE A 149 -10.53 1.17 -13.08
C PHE A 149 -10.21 2.45 -13.86
N ILE A 150 -9.05 3.08 -13.64
CA ILE A 150 -8.70 4.35 -14.28
C ILE A 150 -8.72 4.19 -15.80
N LEU A 151 -8.00 3.20 -16.32
CA LEU A 151 -7.89 2.98 -17.76
C LEU A 151 -9.22 2.53 -18.40
N PRO A 152 -9.96 1.54 -17.85
CA PRO A 152 -11.30 1.20 -18.34
C PRO A 152 -12.27 2.38 -18.38
N LEU A 153 -12.31 3.21 -17.33
CA LEU A 153 -13.20 4.36 -17.26
C LEU A 153 -12.77 5.46 -18.24
N MET A 154 -11.47 5.75 -18.36
CA MET A 154 -10.95 6.72 -19.34
C MET A 154 -11.29 6.33 -20.77
N ASN A 155 -11.14 5.05 -21.12
CA ASN A 155 -11.51 4.56 -22.44
C ASN A 155 -13.04 4.64 -22.68
N SER A 156 -13.86 4.39 -21.65
CA SER A 156 -15.32 4.50 -21.75
C SER A 156 -15.80 5.93 -22.06
N VAL A 157 -15.05 6.96 -21.61
CA VAL A 157 -15.34 8.38 -21.92
C VAL A 157 -14.64 8.88 -23.19
N GLY A 158 -14.02 7.99 -23.96
CA GLY A 158 -13.41 8.30 -25.26
C GLY A 158 -11.95 8.76 -25.20
N ILE A 159 -11.28 8.69 -24.04
CA ILE A 159 -9.85 9.02 -23.89
C ILE A 159 -9.04 7.72 -24.04
N ASN A 160 -8.59 7.46 -25.28
CA ASN A 160 -7.88 6.23 -25.65
C ASN A 160 -6.38 6.46 -25.91
N LEU A 161 -5.61 6.84 -24.88
CA LEU A 161 -4.15 6.89 -24.99
C LEU A 161 -3.56 5.47 -25.16
N ILE A 162 -4.10 4.52 -24.40
CA ILE A 162 -3.81 3.09 -24.46
C ILE A 162 -5.16 2.37 -24.30
N ASN A 163 -5.35 1.27 -25.03
CA ASN A 163 -6.55 0.45 -24.90
C ASN A 163 -6.47 -0.40 -23.62
N ALA A 164 -7.50 -0.30 -22.79
CA ALA A 164 -7.67 -1.08 -21.58
C ALA A 164 -7.74 -2.57 -21.96
N PRO A 165 -6.90 -3.43 -21.37
CA PRO A 165 -7.04 -4.86 -21.51
C PRO A 165 -8.46 -5.30 -21.15
N VAL A 166 -9.08 -6.11 -22.00
CA VAL A 166 -10.41 -6.65 -21.74
C VAL A 166 -10.24 -7.91 -20.91
N LEU A 167 -10.65 -7.84 -19.64
CA LEU A 167 -10.61 -8.95 -18.70
C LEU A 167 -12.01 -9.29 -18.20
N HIS A 168 -12.14 -10.44 -17.53
CA HIS A 168 -13.42 -10.80 -16.95
C HIS A 168 -13.78 -9.81 -15.82
N PRO A 169 -15.02 -9.25 -15.80
CA PRO A 169 -15.39 -8.23 -14.81
C PRO A 169 -15.21 -8.70 -13.35
N MET A 170 -15.42 -9.98 -13.07
CA MET A 170 -15.19 -10.57 -11.74
C MET A 170 -13.72 -10.51 -11.31
N SER A 171 -12.77 -10.80 -12.20
CA SER A 171 -11.34 -10.76 -11.86
C SER A 171 -10.86 -9.32 -11.63
N GLU A 172 -11.32 -8.37 -12.45
CA GLU A 172 -11.01 -6.95 -12.28
C GLU A 172 -11.64 -6.38 -11.00
N GLY A 173 -12.88 -6.77 -10.70
CA GLY A 173 -13.58 -6.43 -9.46
C GLY A 173 -12.83 -6.94 -8.25
N LEU A 174 -12.48 -8.24 -8.21
CA LEU A 174 -11.75 -8.84 -7.10
C LEU A 174 -10.41 -8.14 -6.83
N PHE A 175 -9.61 -7.92 -7.88
CA PHE A 175 -8.33 -7.23 -7.76
C PHE A 175 -8.48 -5.81 -7.23
N ASN A 176 -9.31 -4.99 -7.87
CA ASN A 176 -9.48 -3.60 -7.46
C ASN A 176 -10.12 -3.49 -6.08
N PHE A 177 -10.94 -4.46 -5.67
CA PHE A 177 -11.46 -4.55 -4.30
C PHE A 177 -10.34 -4.72 -3.28
N VAL A 178 -9.45 -5.70 -3.49
CA VAL A 178 -8.30 -5.94 -2.59
C VAL A 178 -7.36 -4.74 -2.57
N ILE A 179 -7.05 -4.16 -3.72
CA ILE A 179 -6.18 -2.98 -3.82
C ILE A 179 -6.83 -1.76 -3.16
N GLY A 180 -8.12 -1.53 -3.38
CA GLY A 180 -8.87 -0.43 -2.74
C GLY A 180 -8.84 -0.55 -1.22
N TRP A 181 -9.00 -1.77 -0.69
CA TRP A 181 -8.85 -2.04 0.74
C TRP A 181 -7.41 -1.79 1.22
N THR A 182 -6.42 -2.29 0.49
CA THR A 182 -4.99 -2.09 0.78
C THR A 182 -4.60 -0.61 0.81
N PHE A 183 -5.14 0.18 -0.11
CA PHE A 183 -4.90 1.61 -0.16
C PHE A 183 -5.35 2.31 1.13
N MET A 184 -6.47 1.89 1.71
CA MET A 184 -6.95 2.42 3.00
C MET A 184 -6.12 1.96 4.20
N PHE A 185 -5.36 0.86 4.10
CA PHE A 185 -4.43 0.45 5.16
C PHE A 185 -3.26 1.43 5.32
N ALA A 186 -2.90 2.22 4.30
CA ALA A 186 -1.78 3.15 4.39
C ALA A 186 -1.88 4.12 5.57
N PRO A 187 -2.93 4.97 5.68
CA PRO A 187 -3.10 5.86 6.83
C PRO A 187 -3.20 5.11 8.16
N LEU A 188 -3.76 3.89 8.18
CA LEU A 188 -3.81 3.06 9.39
C LEU A 188 -2.41 2.60 9.85
N LEU A 189 -1.54 2.19 8.91
CA LEU A 189 -0.17 1.78 9.20
C LEU A 189 0.70 2.98 9.63
N PHE A 190 0.52 4.14 9.00
CA PHE A 190 1.26 5.36 9.35
C PHE A 190 0.86 5.95 10.71
N THR A 191 -0.36 5.64 11.18
CA THR A 191 -0.89 6.13 12.45
C THR A 191 -0.82 5.10 13.57
N ASP A 192 -0.24 3.92 13.29
CA ASP A 192 -0.13 2.88 14.30
C ASP A 192 0.75 3.33 15.47
N LEU A 193 0.23 3.22 16.71
CA LEU A 193 0.96 3.57 17.93
C LEU A 193 2.25 2.75 18.14
N ARG A 194 2.36 1.61 17.44
CA ARG A 194 3.52 0.71 17.50
C ARG A 194 4.37 0.75 16.23
N LYS A 195 4.12 1.72 15.35
CA LYS A 195 4.81 1.85 14.06
C LYS A 195 6.32 2.00 14.20
N ASP A 196 6.79 2.66 15.26
CA ASP A 196 8.21 2.99 15.44
C ASP A 196 9.08 1.74 15.72
N ARG A 197 8.44 0.63 16.13
CA ARG A 197 9.09 -0.69 16.27
C ARG A 197 9.50 -1.28 14.93
N TYR A 198 8.88 -0.82 13.84
CA TYR A 198 9.26 -1.18 12.49
C TYR A 198 10.37 -0.24 12.01
N LYS A 199 11.61 -0.73 12.02
CA LYS A 199 12.81 0.06 11.65
C LYS A 199 12.96 0.32 10.15
N GLY A 200 12.14 -0.32 9.32
CA GLY A 200 12.13 -0.09 7.87
C GLY A 200 11.33 1.14 7.46
N SER A 201 11.38 1.49 6.18
CA SER A 201 10.47 2.51 5.66
C SER A 201 9.06 1.94 5.53
N LEU A 202 8.10 2.55 6.23
CA LEU A 202 6.68 2.23 6.07
C LEU A 202 6.18 2.54 4.65
N ASP A 203 6.77 3.52 3.97
CA ASP A 203 6.44 3.82 2.58
C ASP A 203 6.81 2.66 1.66
N ILE A 204 7.97 2.02 1.90
CA ILE A 204 8.41 0.85 1.15
C ILE A 204 7.55 -0.35 1.51
N LEU A 205 7.25 -0.56 2.79
CA LEU A 205 6.37 -1.64 3.22
C LEU A 205 5.00 -1.52 2.57
N TRP A 206 4.37 -0.35 2.63
CA TRP A 206 3.08 -0.10 2.01
C TRP A 206 3.15 -0.17 0.48
N GLY A 207 4.22 0.35 -0.13
CA GLY A 207 4.43 0.26 -1.57
C GLY A 207 4.52 -1.19 -2.05
N LEU A 208 5.25 -2.04 -1.32
CA LEU A 208 5.33 -3.48 -1.59
C LEU A 208 4.01 -4.20 -1.26
N GLN A 209 3.33 -3.78 -0.20
CA GLN A 209 1.98 -4.24 0.16
C GLN A 209 1.00 -4.00 -1.00
N MET A 210 1.08 -2.89 -1.74
CA MET A 210 0.21 -2.65 -2.89
C MET A 210 0.37 -3.68 -4.03
N PHE A 211 1.44 -4.49 -4.04
CA PHE A 211 1.67 -5.55 -5.02
C PHE A 211 1.57 -6.98 -4.45
N LEU A 212 2.09 -7.22 -3.24
CA LEU A 212 2.13 -8.51 -2.55
C LEU A 212 1.61 -8.37 -1.12
N THR A 213 0.46 -7.73 -1.02
CA THR A 213 -0.40 -7.50 0.15
C THR A 213 -0.16 -8.46 1.32
N ASN A 214 -0.55 -9.73 1.21
CA ASN A 214 -0.39 -10.74 2.25
C ASN A 214 1.03 -10.91 2.83
N THR A 215 2.06 -10.91 1.98
CA THR A 215 3.47 -11.18 2.36
C THR A 215 4.05 -10.10 3.28
N PHE A 216 3.53 -8.88 3.25
CA PHE A 216 4.12 -7.76 4.01
C PHE A 216 3.32 -7.40 5.27
N LEU A 217 2.03 -7.76 5.33
CA LEU A 217 1.20 -7.43 6.48
C LEU A 217 1.46 -8.35 7.68
N ILE A 218 1.63 -9.66 7.49
CA ILE A 218 1.90 -10.58 8.60
C ILE A 218 3.24 -10.25 9.29
N PRO A 219 4.37 -10.02 8.56
CA PRO A 219 5.61 -9.58 9.18
C PRO A 219 5.48 -8.26 9.92
N TYR A 220 4.72 -7.29 9.38
CA TYR A 220 4.44 -6.04 10.08
C TYR A 220 3.77 -6.29 11.43
N MET A 221 2.72 -7.13 11.44
CA MET A 221 2.00 -7.50 12.66
C MET A 221 2.90 -8.24 13.67
N ALA A 222 3.87 -9.02 13.20
CA ALA A 222 4.83 -9.69 14.06
C ALA A 222 5.89 -8.71 14.63
N ILE A 223 6.40 -7.78 13.81
CA ILE A 223 7.42 -6.81 14.21
C ILE A 223 6.86 -5.77 15.18
N ARG A 224 5.62 -5.30 14.99
CA ARG A 224 4.98 -4.35 15.91
C ARG A 224 4.75 -4.92 17.31
N LEU A 225 4.90 -6.24 17.52
CA LEU A 225 4.85 -6.89 18.83
C LEU A 225 6.19 -6.86 19.60
N ASN A 226 7.29 -6.43 18.96
CA ASN A 226 8.59 -6.28 19.62
C ASN A 226 8.52 -5.37 20.86
N GLU A 227 9.47 -5.54 21.77
CA GLU A 227 9.64 -4.62 22.89
C GLU A 227 10.06 -3.24 22.34
N ALA A 228 9.48 -2.16 22.90
CA ALA A 228 9.88 -0.80 22.53
C ALA A 228 11.27 -0.52 23.11
N GLU A 229 12.16 0.09 22.33
CA GLU A 229 13.46 0.50 22.87
C GLU A 229 13.26 1.66 23.87
N GLN A 230 14.05 1.68 24.95
CA GLN A 230 13.86 2.60 26.07
C GLN A 230 14.10 4.08 25.71
N ASP A 231 14.66 4.35 24.53
CA ASP A 231 15.01 5.69 24.01
C ASP A 231 14.35 6.00 22.65
N GLU A 232 13.25 5.32 22.27
CA GLU A 232 12.56 5.64 21.00
C GLU A 232 11.90 7.02 21.06
N THR A 233 12.60 8.02 20.53
CA THR A 233 11.99 9.30 20.14
C THR A 233 11.00 9.04 19.00
N PRO A 234 9.79 9.64 19.01
CA PRO A 234 8.79 9.43 17.98
C PRO A 234 9.37 9.58 16.58
N GLY A 235 9.27 8.53 15.76
CA GLY A 235 9.81 8.53 14.40
C GLY A 235 9.08 9.58 13.56
N LYS A 236 9.84 10.51 12.96
CA LYS A 236 9.30 11.54 12.07
C LYS A 236 8.55 10.87 10.90
N LEU A 237 7.29 11.24 10.69
CA LEU A 237 6.51 10.76 9.55
C LEU A 237 7.16 11.16 8.22
N SER A 238 7.16 10.23 7.27
CA SER A 238 7.54 10.52 5.89
C SER A 238 6.60 11.53 5.25
N GLN A 239 7.01 12.14 4.14
CA GLN A 239 6.15 13.04 3.36
C GLN A 239 4.90 12.31 2.86
N LEU A 240 5.06 11.06 2.37
CA LEU A 240 3.92 10.26 1.91
C LEU A 240 2.98 9.94 3.07
N GLY A 241 3.53 9.46 4.20
CA GLY A 241 2.77 9.22 5.42
C GLY A 241 1.99 10.45 5.87
N SER A 242 2.63 11.62 5.94
CA SER A 242 1.98 12.89 6.31
C SER A 242 0.84 13.27 5.37
N VAL A 243 1.01 13.12 4.05
CA VAL A 243 -0.05 13.41 3.08
C VAL A 243 -1.22 12.44 3.27
N MET A 244 -0.94 11.15 3.49
CA MET A 244 -1.98 10.12 3.65
C MET A 244 -2.73 10.24 4.98
N THR A 245 -2.07 10.65 6.06
CA THR A 245 -2.72 10.86 7.37
C THR A 245 -3.52 12.16 7.40
N ASN A 246 -2.99 13.26 6.83
CA ASN A 246 -3.72 14.52 6.69
C ASN A 246 -4.85 14.41 5.65
N GLY A 247 -4.74 13.47 4.72
CA GLY A 247 -5.79 13.14 3.76
C GLY A 247 -6.63 11.94 4.17
N ALA A 248 -6.55 11.44 5.42
CA ALA A 248 -7.15 10.16 5.80
C ALA A 248 -8.64 10.01 5.41
N PRO A 249 -9.52 11.01 5.63
CA PRO A 249 -10.91 10.93 5.18
C PRO A 249 -11.03 10.77 3.65
N VAL A 250 -10.22 11.49 2.88
CA VAL A 250 -10.20 11.42 1.41
C VAL A 250 -9.70 10.06 0.94
N VAL A 251 -8.63 9.55 1.55
CA VAL A 251 -8.10 8.20 1.28
C VAL A 251 -9.16 7.14 1.57
N GLY A 252 -9.89 7.26 2.68
CA GLY A 252 -10.99 6.38 3.03
C GLY A 252 -12.16 6.42 2.04
N LEU A 253 -12.54 7.62 1.58
CA LEU A 253 -13.60 7.77 0.57
C LEU A 253 -13.19 7.22 -0.80
N ILE A 254 -11.95 7.47 -1.24
CA ILE A 254 -11.43 6.94 -2.51
C ILE A 254 -11.35 5.41 -2.44
N GLY A 255 -10.69 4.85 -1.42
CA GLY A 255 -10.54 3.40 -1.29
C GLY A 255 -11.87 2.68 -1.09
N GLY A 256 -12.77 3.24 -0.28
CA GLY A 256 -14.13 2.73 -0.10
C GLY A 256 -14.97 2.82 -1.37
N GLY A 257 -14.85 3.93 -2.11
CA GLY A 257 -15.48 4.11 -3.41
C GLY A 257 -14.98 3.09 -4.44
N VAL A 258 -13.67 2.84 -4.51
CA VAL A 258 -13.09 1.80 -5.35
C VAL A 258 -13.62 0.42 -4.95
N CYS A 259 -13.69 0.09 -3.66
CA CYS A 259 -14.26 -1.19 -3.21
C CYS A 259 -15.73 -1.36 -3.63
N LEU A 260 -16.54 -0.29 -3.51
CA LEU A 260 -17.93 -0.31 -3.94
C LEU A 260 -18.05 -0.47 -5.46
N ILE A 261 -17.29 0.32 -6.22
CA ILE A 261 -17.24 0.24 -7.68
C ILE A 261 -16.79 -1.14 -8.12
N SER A 262 -15.82 -1.76 -7.44
CA SER A 262 -15.36 -3.13 -7.72
C SER A 262 -16.49 -4.16 -7.63
N VAL A 263 -17.33 -4.08 -6.59
CA VAL A 263 -18.48 -4.98 -6.44
C VAL A 263 -19.49 -4.73 -7.56
N LEU A 264 -19.80 -3.47 -7.86
CA LEU A 264 -20.71 -3.12 -8.94
C LEU A 264 -20.17 -3.54 -10.32
N TRP A 265 -18.87 -3.39 -10.54
CA TRP A 265 -18.18 -3.78 -11.76
C TRP A 265 -18.14 -5.30 -11.94
N ALA A 266 -17.90 -6.05 -10.87
CA ALA A 266 -17.95 -7.50 -10.89
C ALA A 266 -19.32 -8.02 -11.37
N LEU A 267 -20.40 -7.41 -10.87
CA LEU A 267 -21.78 -7.82 -11.15
C LEU A 267 -22.34 -7.27 -12.47
N PHE A 268 -22.08 -6.00 -12.79
CA PHE A 268 -22.73 -5.28 -13.89
C PHE A 268 -21.74 -4.71 -14.92
N GLY A 269 -20.44 -4.75 -14.63
CA GLY A 269 -19.41 -4.26 -15.54
C GLY A 269 -19.44 -5.01 -16.86
N ARG A 270 -19.29 -4.27 -17.95
CA ARG A 270 -19.33 -4.77 -19.34
C ARG A 270 -20.57 -5.62 -19.61
N SER A 271 -21.75 -5.13 -19.25
CA SER A 271 -23.04 -5.81 -19.50
C SER A 271 -23.36 -5.95 -21.00
N ASP A 272 -22.66 -5.19 -21.83
CA ASP A 272 -22.64 -5.24 -23.29
C ASP A 272 -21.67 -6.30 -23.86
N GLY A 273 -20.82 -6.90 -23.01
CA GLY A 273 -19.90 -7.98 -23.41
C GLY A 273 -20.51 -9.37 -23.24
N ASP A 274 -19.93 -10.36 -23.94
CA ASP A 274 -20.31 -11.78 -23.90
C ASP A 274 -19.79 -12.49 -22.63
N PHE A 275 -20.04 -11.88 -21.45
CA PHE A 275 -19.57 -12.35 -20.15
C PHE A 275 -20.68 -13.04 -19.32
N GLY A 276 -21.81 -13.35 -19.95
CA GLY A 276 -22.94 -14.00 -19.31
C GLY A 276 -23.63 -13.19 -18.20
N GLY A 277 -24.61 -13.83 -17.57
CA GLY A 277 -25.36 -13.29 -16.44
C GLY A 277 -24.61 -13.40 -15.11
N ILE A 278 -25.29 -13.05 -14.02
CA ILE A 278 -24.70 -13.10 -12.66
C ILE A 278 -24.27 -14.54 -12.28
N ALA A 279 -25.04 -15.55 -12.70
CA ALA A 279 -24.71 -16.95 -12.43
C ALA A 279 -23.41 -17.38 -13.13
N ASP A 280 -23.29 -17.12 -14.43
CA ASP A 280 -22.09 -17.45 -15.23
C ASP A 280 -20.84 -16.76 -14.66
N ARG A 281 -21.00 -15.52 -14.17
CA ARG A 281 -19.93 -14.76 -13.54
C ARG A 281 -19.49 -15.37 -12.20
N LEU A 282 -20.43 -15.87 -11.40
CA LEU A 282 -20.11 -16.55 -10.14
C LEU A 282 -19.41 -17.88 -10.41
N ASP A 283 -19.86 -18.63 -11.41
CA ASP A 283 -19.21 -19.88 -11.84
C ASP A 283 -17.79 -19.61 -12.32
N PHE A 284 -17.58 -18.54 -13.12
CA PHE A 284 -16.25 -18.08 -13.49
C PHE A 284 -15.41 -17.74 -12.26
N LEU A 285 -15.96 -17.01 -11.28
CA LEU A 285 -15.21 -16.64 -10.08
C LEU A 285 -14.76 -17.86 -9.28
N VAL A 286 -15.65 -18.84 -9.07
CA VAL A 286 -15.30 -20.08 -8.37
C VAL A 286 -14.21 -20.84 -9.13
N SER A 287 -14.32 -20.94 -10.45
CA SER A 287 -13.28 -21.55 -11.29
C SER A 287 -11.96 -20.78 -11.17
N TYR A 288 -12.00 -19.46 -11.29
CA TYR A 288 -10.84 -18.57 -11.23
C TYR A 288 -10.09 -18.68 -9.91
N LEU A 289 -10.81 -18.70 -8.77
CA LEU A 289 -10.23 -18.89 -7.44
C LEU A 289 -9.56 -20.26 -7.26
N GLY A 290 -10.06 -21.29 -7.96
CA GLY A 290 -9.55 -22.66 -7.89
C GLY A 290 -8.48 -23.00 -8.94
N SER A 291 -8.29 -22.16 -9.96
CA SER A 291 -7.33 -22.38 -11.03
C SER A 291 -6.15 -21.42 -11.00
N GLU A 292 -6.33 -20.19 -10.54
CA GLU A 292 -5.31 -19.14 -10.60
C GLU A 292 -4.72 -18.83 -9.22
N ARG A 293 -3.38 -18.87 -9.14
CA ARG A 293 -2.65 -18.57 -7.90
C ARG A 293 -2.83 -17.14 -7.43
N LEU A 294 -2.88 -16.21 -8.38
CA LEU A 294 -3.13 -14.80 -8.12
C LEU A 294 -4.50 -14.59 -7.45
N ALA A 295 -5.54 -15.23 -8.00
CA ALA A 295 -6.90 -15.17 -7.46
C ALA A 295 -6.98 -15.79 -6.07
N TYR A 296 -6.31 -16.93 -5.87
CA TYR A 296 -6.19 -17.60 -4.59
C TYR A 296 -5.49 -16.72 -3.53
N ALA A 297 -4.45 -15.97 -3.91
CA ALA A 297 -3.77 -15.03 -3.03
C ALA A 297 -4.70 -13.90 -2.55
N PHE A 298 -5.60 -13.41 -3.41
CA PHE A 298 -6.59 -12.40 -3.04
C PHE A 298 -7.58 -12.89 -1.98
N ILE A 299 -7.91 -14.18 -1.94
CA ILE A 299 -8.72 -14.75 -0.86
C ILE A 299 -8.00 -14.57 0.48
N TRP A 300 -6.71 -14.92 0.52
CA TRP A 300 -5.90 -14.77 1.72
C TRP A 300 -5.76 -13.31 2.14
N ASP A 301 -5.64 -12.38 1.18
CA ASP A 301 -5.67 -10.95 1.49
C ASP A 301 -6.96 -10.55 2.19
N ILE A 302 -8.12 -10.95 1.66
CA ILE A 302 -9.43 -10.65 2.26
C ILE A 302 -9.53 -11.23 3.68
N VAL A 303 -9.09 -12.47 3.88
CA VAL A 303 -9.10 -13.12 5.20
C VAL A 303 -8.18 -12.38 6.17
N LEU A 304 -6.93 -12.11 5.79
CA LEU A 304 -5.96 -11.41 6.62
C LEU A 304 -6.41 -9.99 6.94
N TYR A 305 -6.99 -9.28 5.97
CA TYR A 305 -7.52 -7.93 6.20
C TYR A 305 -8.71 -7.95 7.15
N THR A 306 -9.60 -8.93 7.03
CA THR A 306 -10.72 -9.11 7.97
C THR A 306 -10.25 -9.35 9.41
N VAL A 307 -9.10 -10.01 9.59
CA VAL A 307 -8.52 -10.27 10.92
C VAL A 307 -7.71 -9.08 11.44
N PHE A 308 -6.85 -8.50 10.60
CA PHE A 308 -5.90 -7.46 11.01
C PHE A 308 -6.52 -6.06 11.06
N GLN A 309 -7.54 -5.76 10.25
CA GLN A 309 -8.28 -4.51 10.32
C GLN A 309 -8.82 -4.23 11.74
N PRO A 310 -9.66 -5.09 12.35
CA PRO A 310 -10.20 -4.81 13.68
C PRO A 310 -9.11 -4.77 14.76
N TRP A 311 -8.04 -5.55 14.60
CA TRP A 311 -6.92 -5.53 15.53
C TRP A 311 -6.17 -4.19 15.47
N LEU A 312 -5.76 -3.74 14.28
CA LEU A 312 -5.06 -2.48 14.09
C LEU A 312 -5.93 -1.29 14.49
N ILE A 313 -7.19 -1.23 14.06
CA ILE A 313 -8.11 -0.15 14.46
C ILE A 313 -8.30 -0.16 15.98
N GLY A 314 -8.41 -1.35 16.59
CA GLY A 314 -8.60 -1.50 18.02
C GLY A 314 -7.47 -0.95 18.87
N ASP A 315 -6.23 -1.19 18.46
CA ASP A 315 -5.05 -0.64 19.13
C ASP A 315 -4.94 0.89 18.93
N ASN A 316 -5.52 1.43 17.85
CA ASN A 316 -5.40 2.83 17.44
C ASN A 316 -6.67 3.68 17.69
N LEU A 317 -7.63 3.18 18.49
CA LEU A 317 -8.86 3.91 18.82
C LEU A 317 -8.62 5.30 19.46
N ARG A 318 -7.44 5.51 20.05
CA ARG A 318 -7.05 6.80 20.66
C ARG A 318 -6.89 7.92 19.64
N ASN A 319 -6.63 7.58 18.37
CA ASN A 319 -6.46 8.53 17.27
C ASN A 319 -7.79 9.01 16.67
N ILE A 320 -8.92 8.55 17.21
CA ILE A 320 -10.27 8.89 16.75
C ILE A 320 -10.82 10.03 17.61
N GLU A 321 -11.72 10.81 17.05
CA GLU A 321 -12.57 11.73 17.81
C GLU A 321 -13.28 11.01 18.97
N ASP A 322 -13.18 11.55 20.19
CA ASP A 322 -13.69 10.89 21.41
C ASP A 322 -15.20 10.62 21.35
N SER A 323 -15.94 11.45 20.62
CA SER A 323 -17.40 11.31 20.44
C SER A 323 -17.78 10.12 19.53
N LYS A 324 -16.88 9.68 18.65
CA LYS A 324 -17.13 8.64 17.63
C LYS A 324 -16.42 7.32 17.92
N THR A 325 -15.56 7.25 18.94
CA THR A 325 -14.80 6.05 19.31
C THR A 325 -15.69 4.83 19.53
N GLY A 326 -16.85 5.00 20.17
CA GLY A 326 -17.79 3.90 20.43
C GLY A 326 -18.32 3.25 19.13
N ILE A 327 -18.68 4.07 18.15
CA ILE A 327 -19.21 3.61 16.86
C ILE A 327 -18.10 2.90 16.07
N VAL A 328 -16.90 3.49 16.00
CA VAL A 328 -15.77 2.89 15.27
C VAL A 328 -15.33 1.57 15.92
N ASN A 329 -15.37 1.47 17.26
CA ASN A 329 -15.04 0.23 17.97
C ASN A 329 -15.99 -0.93 17.62
N TYR A 330 -17.26 -0.64 17.30
CA TYR A 330 -18.19 -1.64 16.80
C TYR A 330 -17.96 -1.93 15.31
N LEU A 331 -17.81 -0.88 14.49
CA LEU A 331 -17.65 -1.00 13.04
C LEU A 331 -16.33 -1.63 12.61
N ARG A 332 -15.27 -1.61 13.43
CA ARG A 332 -13.94 -2.14 13.09
C ARG A 332 -13.95 -3.59 12.61
N PHE A 333 -14.94 -4.38 13.02
CA PHE A 333 -15.12 -5.79 12.63
C PHE A 333 -15.83 -5.99 11.30
N VAL A 334 -16.43 -4.94 10.73
CA VAL A 334 -17.08 -4.99 9.42
C VAL A 334 -16.01 -4.75 8.34
N PRO A 335 -15.73 -5.74 7.46
CA PRO A 335 -14.80 -5.61 6.34
C PRO A 335 -15.01 -4.31 5.57
N VAL A 336 -13.93 -3.58 5.28
CA VAL A 336 -13.91 -2.30 4.54
C VAL A 336 -14.62 -1.15 5.29
N VAL A 337 -15.86 -1.33 5.73
CA VAL A 337 -16.68 -0.31 6.41
C VAL A 337 -16.02 0.17 7.70
N GLY A 338 -15.47 -0.74 8.50
CA GLY A 338 -14.75 -0.38 9.72
C GLY A 338 -13.56 0.53 9.46
N LEU A 339 -12.84 0.29 8.37
CA LEU A 339 -11.69 1.08 7.96
C LEU A 339 -12.11 2.44 7.41
N ILE A 340 -13.16 2.50 6.59
CA ILE A 340 -13.75 3.77 6.14
C ILE A 340 -14.19 4.61 7.35
N ALA A 341 -14.89 4.01 8.31
CA ALA A 341 -15.35 4.69 9.51
C ALA A 341 -14.17 5.22 10.35
N TYR A 342 -13.12 4.41 10.53
CA TYR A 342 -11.88 4.85 11.20
C TYR A 342 -11.28 6.08 10.51
N LEU A 343 -11.14 6.05 9.18
CA LEU A 343 -10.50 7.13 8.42
C LEU A 343 -11.34 8.40 8.35
N LEU A 344 -12.66 8.29 8.33
CA LEU A 344 -13.58 9.44 8.36
C LEU A 344 -13.65 10.11 9.74
N CYS A 345 -13.43 9.35 10.81
CA CYS A 345 -13.47 9.84 12.20
C CYS A 345 -12.08 10.08 12.78
N PHE A 346 -11.06 10.05 11.93
CA PHE A 346 -9.67 10.22 12.31
C PHE A 346 -9.42 11.65 12.77
N ASP A 347 -8.90 11.81 13.99
CA ASP A 347 -8.61 13.10 14.59
C ASP A 347 -7.21 13.57 14.18
N GLN A 348 -7.17 14.63 13.37
CA GLN A 348 -5.92 15.15 12.81
C GLN A 348 -5.12 15.94 13.86
N ASP A 349 -5.78 16.53 14.85
CA ASP A 349 -5.17 17.42 15.83
C ASP A 349 -4.33 16.65 16.86
N LYS A 350 -4.69 15.39 17.13
CA LYS A 350 -3.98 14.50 18.06
C LYS A 350 -2.60 14.01 17.56
N ASN A 351 -2.25 14.23 16.28
CA ASN A 351 -0.92 13.84 15.75
C ASN A 351 0.15 14.94 15.89
N TYR A 352 -0.22 16.14 16.36
CA TYR A 352 0.68 17.29 16.51
C TYR A 352 1.00 17.64 17.98
N ALA A 353 0.54 16.83 18.93
CA ALA A 353 0.87 16.92 20.35
C ALA A 353 1.79 15.74 20.75
#